data_AF-A0A737YHV6-F1
#
_entry.id   AF-A0A737YHV6-F1
#
_cell.length_a   1.000
_cell.length_b   1.000
_cell.length_c   1.000
_cell.angle_alpha   90.00
_cell.angle_beta   90.00
_cell.angle_gamma   90.00
#
_symmetry.space_group_name_H-M   'P 1'
#
loop_
_entity.id
_entity.type
_entity.pdbx_description
1 polymer ?
#
loop_
_entity_poly.entity_id
_entity_poly.type
_entity_poly.pdbx_seq_one_letter_code
_entity_poly.pdbx_strand_id
1 'polypeptide(L)'
;YKLSYTMVLSGLFMGTCLSAYVAATQMTSIANAVFFIYIGPIVSSVLAVIFLREKMKSSTLFAVIAVFAGMLLVVGIVRFSNGSIHVGLSFSPKTLTGDVLALLSGVGYGLFLFFGRYRTEVPGDVRSFWNFIFALAGICFLFLFTHPSVSQMTFSDWMWWLGIGIVCGFGALSLCTIATRHLQASEFACVSYWECVVAVLFGYFIFSEPLSLPQAIGGALIIVGGVSEVLFSIVLNKSHVKENSPG
;
A
#
# COMPACT_ATOMS: atom_id res chain seq x y z
N TYR A 1 16.06 25.14 4.17
CA TYR A 1 14.78 24.46 3.92
C TYR A 1 14.08 24.23 5.26
N LYS A 2 12.89 24.81 5.47
CA LYS A 2 12.18 24.70 6.75
C LYS A 2 11.61 23.29 6.90
N LEU A 3 12.14 22.54 7.86
CA LEU A 3 11.52 21.34 8.43
C LEU A 3 10.06 21.62 8.73
N SER A 4 9.16 20.92 8.08
CA SER A 4 7.73 21.07 8.29
C SER A 4 7.24 19.95 9.18
N TYR A 5 6.45 20.29 10.20
CA TYR A 5 5.85 19.36 11.16
C TYR A 5 5.14 18.17 10.48
N THR A 6 4.53 18.40 9.31
CA THR A 6 3.86 17.36 8.50
C THR A 6 4.82 16.33 7.90
N MET A 7 6.07 16.69 7.60
CA MET A 7 7.08 15.73 7.10
C MET A 7 7.57 14.82 8.22
N VAL A 8 7.76 15.37 9.41
CA VAL A 8 8.08 14.62 10.63
C VAL A 8 6.97 13.63 10.94
N LEU A 9 5.73 14.13 10.90
CA LEU A 9 4.56 13.34 11.21
C LEU A 9 4.33 12.23 10.16
N SER A 10 4.53 12.52 8.87
CA SER A 10 4.43 11.54 7.78
C SER A 10 5.47 10.43 7.91
N GLY A 11 6.74 10.76 8.18
CA GLY A 11 7.79 9.76 8.35
C GLY A 11 7.58 8.90 9.60
N LEU A 12 7.11 9.52 10.69
CA LEU A 12 6.80 8.81 11.93
C LEU A 12 5.60 7.87 11.74
N PHE A 13 4.54 8.32 11.04
CA PHE A 13 3.42 7.45 10.65
C PHE A 13 3.86 6.31 9.74
N MET A 14 4.76 6.55 8.78
CA MET A 14 5.26 5.50 7.89
C MET A 14 6.05 4.44 8.66
N GLY A 15 7.00 4.87 9.50
CA GLY A 15 7.81 3.96 10.31
C GLY A 15 6.97 3.14 11.30
N THR A 16 6.05 3.81 12.01
CA THR A 16 5.12 3.13 12.95
C THR A 16 4.13 2.22 12.24
N CYS A 17 3.63 2.60 11.06
CA CYS A 17 2.77 1.78 10.22
C CYS A 17 3.48 0.51 9.76
N LEU A 18 4.69 0.61 9.21
CA LEU A 18 5.44 -0.55 8.74
C LEU A 18 5.82 -1.48 9.90
N SER A 19 6.17 -0.89 11.05
CA SER A 19 6.41 -1.61 12.29
C SER A 19 5.18 -2.38 12.76
N ALA A 20 4.03 -1.72 12.78
CA ALA A 20 2.74 -2.32 13.11
C ALA A 20 2.36 -3.43 12.12
N TYR A 21 2.65 -3.26 10.83
CA TYR A 21 2.45 -4.29 9.82
C TYR A 21 3.32 -5.52 10.07
N VAL A 22 4.62 -5.35 10.31
CA VAL A 22 5.54 -6.46 10.61
C VAL A 22 5.13 -7.18 11.90
N ALA A 23 4.71 -6.44 12.93
CA ALA A 23 4.17 -7.07 14.14
C ALA A 23 2.86 -7.82 13.86
N ALA A 24 1.99 -7.27 13.00
CA ALA A 24 0.74 -7.92 12.63
C ALA A 24 0.97 -9.23 11.85
N THR A 25 1.93 -9.29 10.93
CA THR A 25 2.24 -10.53 10.19
C THR A 25 2.75 -11.66 11.09
N GLN A 26 3.26 -11.35 12.28
CA GLN A 26 3.63 -12.36 13.29
C GLN A 26 2.45 -12.82 14.15
N MET A 27 1.36 -12.04 14.23
CA MET A 27 0.21 -12.29 15.11
C MET A 27 -1.05 -12.73 14.36
N THR A 28 -1.16 -12.42 13.06
CA THR A 28 -2.26 -12.82 12.18
C THR A 28 -1.74 -13.54 10.94
N SER A 29 -2.63 -13.97 10.05
CA SER A 29 -2.25 -14.54 8.76
C SER A 29 -1.67 -13.45 7.85
N ILE A 30 -0.71 -13.83 7.01
CA ILE A 30 -0.11 -12.92 6.01
C ILE A 30 -1.20 -12.36 5.09
N ALA A 31 -2.18 -13.18 4.68
CA ALA A 31 -3.31 -12.74 3.86
C ALA A 31 -4.15 -11.63 4.54
N ASN A 32 -4.46 -11.77 5.82
CA ASN A 32 -5.20 -10.75 6.57
C ASN A 32 -4.37 -9.47 6.76
N ALA A 33 -3.08 -9.60 7.09
CA ALA A 33 -2.21 -8.44 7.26
C ALA A 33 -2.12 -7.62 5.95
N VAL A 34 -1.92 -8.31 4.83
CA VAL A 34 -1.84 -7.71 3.48
C VAL A 34 -3.16 -7.01 3.13
N PHE A 35 -4.30 -7.64 3.41
CA PHE A 35 -5.60 -7.00 3.21
C PHE A 35 -5.74 -5.67 3.92
N PHE A 36 -5.44 -5.65 5.21
CA PHE A 36 -5.64 -4.47 6.04
C PHE A 36 -4.70 -3.33 5.65
N ILE A 37 -3.44 -3.61 5.26
CA ILE A 37 -2.54 -2.55 4.77
C ILE A 37 -3.03 -1.96 3.44
N TYR A 38 -3.62 -2.77 2.56
CA TYR A 38 -4.21 -2.31 1.30
C TYR A 38 -5.57 -1.61 1.45
N ILE A 39 -6.12 -1.49 2.66
CA ILE A 39 -7.17 -0.49 2.94
C ILE A 39 -6.57 0.93 2.89
N GLY A 40 -5.27 1.07 3.13
CA GLY A 40 -4.57 2.36 3.15
C GLY A 40 -4.73 3.19 1.88
N PRO A 41 -4.48 2.67 0.66
CA PRO A 41 -4.70 3.41 -0.57
C PRO A 41 -6.15 3.86 -0.80
N ILE A 42 -7.16 3.11 -0.32
CA ILE A 42 -8.57 3.55 -0.35
C ILE A 42 -8.78 4.71 0.62
N VAL A 43 -8.30 4.59 1.86
CA VAL A 43 -8.41 5.66 2.85
C VAL A 43 -7.76 6.93 2.30
N SER A 44 -6.57 6.81 1.72
CA SER A 44 -5.89 7.91 1.03
C SER A 44 -6.74 8.52 -0.08
N SER A 45 -7.33 7.68 -0.94
CA SER A 45 -8.20 8.11 -2.04
C SER A 45 -9.44 8.85 -1.56
N VAL A 46 -10.12 8.33 -0.53
CA VAL A 46 -11.31 8.95 0.06
C VAL A 46 -10.96 10.27 0.73
N LEU A 47 -9.87 10.33 1.50
CA LEU A 47 -9.40 11.57 2.11
C LEU A 47 -9.01 12.60 1.04
N ALA A 48 -8.37 12.17 -0.06
CA ALA A 48 -8.02 13.06 -1.18
C ALA A 48 -9.26 13.65 -1.86
N VAL A 49 -10.33 12.88 -2.05
CA VAL A 49 -11.60 13.41 -2.58
C VAL A 49 -12.21 14.46 -1.65
N ILE A 50 -12.24 14.20 -0.35
CA ILE A 50 -12.87 15.09 0.64
C ILE A 50 -12.05 16.37 0.84
N PHE A 51 -10.74 16.25 1.06
CA PHE A 51 -9.89 17.37 1.47
C PHE A 51 -9.18 18.06 0.29
N LEU A 52 -8.71 17.33 -0.73
CA LEU A 52 -8.08 17.92 -1.92
C LEU A 52 -9.12 18.26 -3.00
N ARG A 53 -10.39 17.89 -2.80
CA ARG A 53 -11.50 18.08 -3.76
C ARG A 53 -11.17 17.53 -5.14
N GLU A 54 -10.50 16.38 -5.17
CA GLU A 54 -10.20 15.68 -6.41
C GLU A 54 -11.49 15.24 -7.09
N LYS A 55 -11.69 15.73 -8.32
CA LYS A 55 -12.84 15.36 -9.14
C LYS A 55 -12.62 13.96 -9.70
N MET A 56 -13.11 12.94 -9.00
CA MET A 56 -13.18 11.59 -9.55
C MET A 56 -14.16 11.56 -10.72
N LYS A 57 -13.67 11.20 -11.90
CA LYS A 57 -14.54 10.90 -13.05
C LYS A 57 -15.27 9.59 -12.80
N SER A 58 -16.48 9.45 -13.33
CA SER A 58 -17.30 8.25 -13.14
C SER A 58 -16.61 6.97 -13.63
N SER A 59 -15.73 7.07 -14.63
CA SER A 59 -14.90 5.97 -15.13
C SER A 59 -13.85 5.52 -14.10
N THR A 60 -13.15 6.46 -13.47
CA THR A 60 -12.18 6.18 -12.39
C THR A 60 -12.87 5.59 -11.17
N LEU A 61 -14.07 6.09 -10.83
CA LEU A 61 -14.86 5.53 -9.73
C LEU A 61 -15.23 4.06 -9.98
N PHE A 62 -15.67 3.73 -11.20
CA PHE A 62 -15.99 2.34 -11.57
C PHE A 62 -14.74 1.44 -11.49
N ALA A 63 -13.59 1.93 -11.96
CA ALA A 63 -12.33 1.19 -11.86
C ALA A 63 -11.91 0.95 -10.42
N VAL A 64 -11.98 1.96 -9.54
CA VAL A 64 -11.66 1.81 -8.11
C VAL A 64 -12.59 0.80 -7.43
N ILE A 65 -13.89 0.84 -7.73
CA ILE A 65 -14.86 -0.14 -7.19
C ILE A 65 -14.53 -1.54 -7.68
N ALA A 66 -14.20 -1.70 -8.96
CA ALA A 66 -13.81 -2.98 -9.55
C ALA A 66 -12.54 -3.51 -8.86
N VAL A 67 -11.48 -2.72 -8.79
CA VAL A 67 -10.23 -3.13 -8.14
C VAL A 67 -10.45 -3.48 -6.66
N PHE A 68 -11.28 -2.72 -5.95
CA PHE A 68 -11.61 -3.01 -4.56
C PHE A 68 -12.37 -4.33 -4.40
N ALA A 69 -13.38 -4.58 -5.24
CA ALA A 69 -14.10 -5.85 -5.26
C ALA A 69 -13.17 -7.02 -5.60
N GLY A 70 -12.25 -6.82 -6.54
CA GLY A 70 -11.24 -7.81 -6.89
C GLY A 70 -10.29 -8.12 -5.74
N MET A 71 -9.88 -7.11 -4.98
CA MET A 71 -9.03 -7.27 -3.81
C MET A 71 -9.74 -8.07 -2.71
N LEU A 72 -11.02 -7.78 -2.43
CA LEU A 72 -11.83 -8.55 -1.46
C LEU A 72 -11.90 -10.04 -1.81
N LEU A 73 -11.98 -10.37 -3.11
CA LEU A 73 -11.96 -11.73 -3.61
C LEU A 73 -10.57 -12.38 -3.50
N VAL A 74 -9.51 -11.66 -3.83
CA VAL A 74 -8.10 -12.13 -3.75
C VAL A 74 -7.71 -12.48 -2.32
N VAL A 75 -8.08 -11.64 -1.35
CA VAL A 75 -7.77 -11.90 0.06
C VAL A 75 -8.57 -13.08 0.60
N GLY A 76 -9.66 -13.48 -0.06
CA GLY A 76 -10.45 -14.63 0.33
C GLY A 76 -11.40 -14.34 1.51
N ILE A 77 -11.80 -13.08 1.69
CA ILE A 77 -12.88 -12.67 2.61
C ILE A 77 -14.23 -13.20 2.12
N VAL A 78 -14.39 -13.27 0.80
CA VAL A 78 -15.55 -13.87 0.14
C VAL A 78 -15.17 -15.30 -0.26
N ARG A 79 -15.54 -16.28 0.57
CA ARG A 79 -15.43 -17.69 0.21
C ARG A 79 -16.76 -18.17 -0.34
N PHE A 80 -16.75 -18.62 -1.58
CA PHE A 80 -17.85 -19.37 -2.16
C PHE A 80 -17.73 -20.82 -1.70
N SER A 81 -18.53 -21.20 -0.70
CA SER A 81 -18.68 -22.61 -0.30
C SER A 81 -20.17 -22.95 -0.31
N ASN A 82 -20.54 -23.98 -1.06
CA ASN A 82 -21.89 -24.56 -1.11
C ASN A 82 -23.07 -23.57 -1.24
N GLY A 83 -23.00 -22.63 -2.19
CA GLY A 83 -24.15 -21.78 -2.55
C GLY A 83 -24.47 -20.65 -1.55
N SER A 84 -23.71 -20.50 -0.46
CA SER A 84 -23.79 -19.38 0.47
C SER A 84 -22.52 -18.51 0.38
N ILE A 85 -22.73 -17.19 0.26
CA ILE A 85 -21.65 -16.21 0.31
C ILE A 85 -21.26 -16.05 1.78
N HIS A 86 -20.18 -16.71 2.20
CA HIS A 86 -19.60 -16.45 3.51
C HIS A 86 -18.63 -15.27 3.38
N VAL A 87 -19.14 -14.07 3.73
CA VAL A 87 -18.31 -12.89 3.98
C VAL A 87 -17.89 -12.98 5.44
N GLY A 88 -16.68 -13.47 5.68
CA GLY A 88 -16.21 -13.70 7.05
C GLY A 88 -14.74 -13.37 7.17
N LEU A 89 -14.44 -12.26 7.84
CA LEU A 89 -13.18 -12.17 8.57
C LEU A 89 -13.25 -13.21 9.68
N SER A 90 -12.41 -14.24 9.63
CA SER A 90 -12.18 -15.11 10.78
C SER A 90 -11.47 -14.29 11.85
N PHE A 91 -12.20 -13.39 12.53
CA PHE A 91 -11.77 -12.75 13.76
C PHE A 91 -11.73 -13.83 14.83
N SER A 92 -10.66 -14.61 14.83
CA SER A 92 -10.37 -15.49 15.94
C SER A 92 -9.94 -14.59 17.10
N PRO A 93 -10.43 -14.81 18.33
CA PRO A 93 -10.03 -13.99 19.49
C PRO A 93 -8.50 -14.01 19.73
N LYS A 94 -7.76 -14.97 19.15
CA LYS A 94 -6.29 -15.00 19.12
C LYS A 94 -5.64 -14.08 18.07
N THR A 95 -6.29 -13.79 16.94
CA THR A 95 -5.73 -12.97 15.84
C THR A 95 -6.21 -11.52 15.88
N LEU A 96 -7.23 -11.21 16.70
CA LEU A 96 -7.84 -9.89 16.82
C LEU A 96 -6.81 -8.77 17.04
N THR A 97 -5.81 -8.99 17.89
CA THR A 97 -4.76 -8.00 18.16
C THR A 97 -3.92 -7.72 16.91
N GLY A 98 -3.57 -8.75 16.15
CA GLY A 98 -2.84 -8.60 14.88
C GLY A 98 -3.70 -7.94 13.80
N ASP A 99 -4.98 -8.29 13.71
CA ASP A 99 -5.92 -7.72 12.76
C ASP A 99 -6.16 -6.22 13.01
N VAL A 100 -6.35 -5.82 14.28
CA VAL A 100 -6.46 -4.40 14.67
C VAL A 100 -5.17 -3.66 14.39
N LEU A 101 -4.01 -4.27 14.65
CA LEU A 101 -2.72 -3.65 14.40
C LEU A 101 -2.44 -3.47 12.90
N ALA A 102 -2.84 -4.44 12.07
CA ALA A 102 -2.78 -4.35 10.62
C ALA A 102 -3.72 -3.28 10.08
N LEU A 103 -4.91 -3.13 10.67
CA LEU A 103 -5.87 -2.09 10.28
C LEU A 103 -5.35 -0.69 10.65
N LEU A 104 -4.79 -0.53 11.85
CA LEU A 104 -4.11 0.71 12.26
C LEU A 104 -2.94 1.04 11.34
N SER A 105 -2.17 0.03 10.92
CA SER A 105 -1.13 0.16 9.90
C SER A 105 -1.72 0.66 8.57
N GLY A 106 -2.77 0.02 8.04
CA GLY A 106 -3.44 0.46 6.82
C GLY A 106 -3.92 1.92 6.88
N VAL A 107 -4.55 2.34 7.98
CA VAL A 107 -4.95 3.74 8.18
C VAL A 107 -3.73 4.67 8.21
N GLY A 108 -2.66 4.28 8.91
CA GLY A 108 -1.40 5.01 8.94
C GLY A 108 -0.76 5.15 7.55
N TYR A 109 -0.77 4.09 6.76
CA TYR A 109 -0.30 4.09 5.37
C TYR A 109 -1.16 5.02 4.50
N GLY A 110 -2.48 4.97 4.66
CA GLY A 110 -3.40 5.88 3.97
C GLY A 110 -3.16 7.35 4.30
N LEU A 111 -2.94 7.66 5.58
CA LEU A 111 -2.58 9.01 6.04
C LEU A 111 -1.22 9.44 5.49
N PHE A 112 -0.22 8.56 5.46
CA PHE A 112 1.08 8.83 4.85
C PHE A 112 0.96 9.19 3.37
N LEU A 113 0.19 8.41 2.60
CA LEU A 113 -0.06 8.68 1.19
C LEU A 113 -0.81 10.01 1.00
N PHE A 114 -1.83 10.27 1.84
CA PHE A 114 -2.62 11.50 1.80
C PHE A 114 -1.79 12.74 2.12
N PHE A 115 -1.08 12.77 3.25
CA PHE A 115 -0.20 13.90 3.61
C PHE A 115 0.91 14.10 2.59
N GLY A 116 1.29 13.02 1.90
CA GLY A 116 2.22 13.10 0.81
C GLY A 116 1.76 13.87 -0.40
N ARG A 117 0.47 13.78 -0.72
CA ARG A 117 -0.14 14.64 -1.74
C ARG A 117 -0.40 16.04 -1.24
N TYR A 118 -0.83 16.19 0.01
CA TYR A 118 -1.28 17.50 0.51
C TYR A 118 -0.18 18.57 0.46
N ARG A 119 1.11 18.19 0.49
CA ARG A 119 2.26 19.10 0.41
C ARG A 119 3.25 18.70 -0.68
N THR A 120 2.91 18.96 -1.95
CA THR A 120 3.78 18.78 -3.13
C THR A 120 4.88 19.85 -3.28
N GLU A 121 4.91 20.86 -2.41
CA GLU A 121 5.86 21.99 -2.44
C GLU A 121 7.30 21.61 -2.07
N VAL A 122 7.53 20.41 -1.52
CA VAL A 122 8.85 19.96 -1.07
C VAL A 122 9.48 19.06 -2.15
N PRO A 123 10.76 19.28 -2.52
CA PRO A 123 11.47 18.37 -3.43
C PRO A 123 11.44 16.93 -2.92
N GLY A 124 11.23 15.96 -3.83
CA GLY A 124 11.13 14.54 -3.50
C GLY A 124 12.37 14.01 -2.75
N ASP A 125 13.55 14.52 -3.09
CA ASP A 125 14.83 14.12 -2.49
C ASP A 125 14.89 14.45 -0.99
N VAL A 126 14.41 15.64 -0.60
CA VAL A 126 14.37 16.08 0.80
C VAL A 126 13.35 15.24 1.58
N ARG A 127 12.25 14.87 0.94
CA ARG A 127 11.19 14.09 1.58
C ARG A 127 11.58 12.64 1.80
N SER A 128 12.21 11.99 0.82
CA SER A 128 12.81 10.66 1.00
C SER A 128 13.84 10.67 2.13
N PHE A 129 14.73 11.66 2.14
CA PHE A 129 15.74 11.80 3.19
C PHE A 129 15.14 11.90 4.60
N TRP A 130 14.08 12.69 4.78
CA TRP A 130 13.38 12.78 6.07
C TRP A 130 12.59 11.52 6.41
N ASN A 131 11.90 10.90 5.45
CA ASN A 131 11.24 9.60 5.67
C ASN A 131 12.24 8.55 6.14
N PHE A 132 13.46 8.54 5.59
CA PHE A 132 14.53 7.65 6.01
C PHE A 132 15.01 7.89 7.43
N ILE A 133 15.24 9.15 7.79
CA ILE A 133 15.64 9.51 9.17
C ILE A 133 14.56 9.10 10.16
N PHE A 134 13.28 9.30 9.83
CA PHE A 134 12.18 8.90 10.71
C PHE A 134 11.92 7.40 10.72
N ALA A 135 12.13 6.70 9.61
CA ALA A 135 12.11 5.24 9.57
C ALA A 135 13.23 4.67 10.45
N LEU A 136 14.44 5.22 10.36
CA LEU A 136 15.56 4.85 11.23
C LEU A 136 15.24 5.12 12.70
N ALA A 137 14.67 6.29 13.01
CA ALA A 137 14.25 6.62 14.37
C ALA A 137 13.14 5.67 14.89
N GLY A 138 12.20 5.28 14.03
CA GLY A 138 11.16 4.30 14.35
C GLY A 138 11.71 2.90 14.62
N ILE A 139 12.69 2.47 13.82
CA ILE A 139 13.40 1.19 14.03
C ILE A 139 14.21 1.23 15.33
N CYS A 140 14.94 2.32 15.60
CA CYS A 140 15.66 2.51 16.87
C CYS A 140 14.70 2.53 18.07
N PHE A 141 13.53 3.14 17.91
CA PHE A 141 12.49 3.13 18.93
C PHE A 141 11.94 1.72 19.18
N LEU A 142 11.74 0.91 18.14
CA LEU A 142 11.38 -0.50 18.31
C LEU A 142 12.47 -1.30 19.02
N PHE A 143 13.74 -1.06 18.71
CA PHE A 143 14.86 -1.80 19.33
C PHE A 143 14.91 -1.62 20.85
N LEU A 144 14.38 -0.51 21.38
CA LEU A 144 14.21 -0.30 22.83
C LEU A 144 13.20 -1.26 23.47
N PHE A 145 12.21 -1.77 22.71
CA PHE A 145 11.17 -2.67 23.22
C PHE A 145 11.47 -4.14 22.89
N THR A 146 11.99 -4.42 21.69
CA THR A 146 12.13 -5.81 21.21
C THR A 146 13.45 -6.46 21.59
N HIS A 147 14.44 -5.69 22.10
CA HIS A 147 15.79 -6.15 22.45
C HIS A 147 16.34 -7.22 21.49
N PRO A 148 16.45 -6.94 20.18
CA PRO A 148 16.86 -7.95 19.21
C PRO A 148 18.29 -8.40 19.51
N SER A 149 18.47 -9.70 19.70
CA SER A 149 19.80 -10.28 19.86
C SER A 149 20.51 -10.33 18.51
N VAL A 150 21.44 -9.39 18.30
CA VAL A 150 22.24 -9.30 17.07
C VAL A 150 23.30 -10.42 16.99
N SER A 151 23.48 -11.20 18.05
CA SER A 151 24.52 -12.23 18.15
C SER A 151 24.24 -13.47 17.30
N GLN A 152 23.02 -13.62 16.75
CA GLN A 152 22.64 -14.75 15.89
C GLN A 152 22.68 -14.43 14.38
N MET A 153 23.02 -13.21 13.98
CA MET A 153 23.00 -12.82 12.57
C MET A 153 24.27 -13.27 11.85
N THR A 154 24.11 -14.06 10.79
CA THR A 154 25.20 -14.52 9.91
C THR A 154 25.55 -13.43 8.89
N PHE A 155 26.75 -13.47 8.31
CA PHE A 155 27.13 -12.55 7.22
C PHE A 155 26.14 -12.56 6.03
N SER A 156 25.54 -13.71 5.72
CA SER A 156 24.50 -13.80 4.68
C SER A 156 23.23 -13.05 5.05
N ASP A 157 22.84 -13.03 6.32
CA ASP A 157 21.64 -12.32 6.79
C ASP A 157 21.85 -10.82 6.64
N TRP A 158 23.03 -10.33 7.02
CA TRP A 158 23.42 -8.93 6.83
C TRP A 158 23.38 -8.51 5.36
N MET A 159 23.81 -9.38 4.44
CA MET A 159 23.73 -9.11 3.00
C MET A 159 22.29 -8.98 2.51
N TRP A 160 21.39 -9.87 2.95
CA TRP A 160 19.96 -9.79 2.62
C TRP A 160 19.31 -8.53 3.21
N TRP A 161 19.62 -8.18 4.45
CA TRP A 161 19.15 -6.96 5.10
C TRP A 161 19.59 -5.70 4.35
N LEU A 162 20.84 -5.67 3.89
CA LEU A 162 21.39 -4.55 3.12
C LEU A 162 20.71 -4.46 1.74
N GLY A 163 20.50 -5.60 1.08
CA GLY A 163 19.77 -5.69 -0.18
C GLY A 163 18.33 -5.16 -0.08
N ILE A 164 17.58 -5.60 0.94
CA ILE A 164 16.21 -5.12 1.20
C ILE A 164 16.22 -3.62 1.54
N GLY A 165 17.19 -3.16 2.34
CA GLY A 165 17.33 -1.74 2.70
C GLY A 165 17.58 -0.84 1.49
N ILE A 166 18.39 -1.27 0.53
CA ILE A 166 18.64 -0.50 -0.70
C ILE A 166 17.44 -0.58 -1.66
N VAL A 167 16.93 -1.77 -1.94
CA VAL A 167 15.89 -1.96 -2.97
C VAL A 167 14.53 -1.48 -2.46
N CYS A 168 14.07 -2.00 -1.33
CA CYS A 168 12.77 -1.64 -0.76
C CYS A 168 12.81 -0.30 -0.03
N GLY A 169 13.90 0.01 0.66
CA GLY A 169 14.08 1.32 1.27
C GLY A 169 14.33 2.38 0.21
N PHE A 170 15.53 2.41 -0.38
CA PHE A 170 15.95 3.58 -1.18
C PHE A 170 15.23 3.63 -2.52
N GLY A 171 15.11 2.48 -3.19
CA GLY A 171 14.40 2.37 -4.45
C GLY A 171 12.90 2.63 -4.27
N ALA A 172 12.21 1.71 -3.62
CA ALA A 172 10.74 1.72 -3.60
C ALA A 172 10.16 2.94 -2.86
N LEU A 173 10.73 3.39 -1.73
CA LEU A 173 10.19 4.57 -1.02
C LEU A 173 10.42 5.88 -1.77
N SER A 174 11.56 6.00 -2.47
CA SER A 174 11.81 7.19 -3.29
C SER A 174 10.89 7.23 -4.51
N LEU A 175 10.74 6.11 -5.20
CA LEU A 175 9.77 5.95 -6.29
C LEU A 175 8.35 6.21 -5.82
N CYS A 176 7.95 5.69 -4.66
CA CYS A 176 6.64 5.93 -4.05
C CYS A 176 6.43 7.42 -3.76
N THR A 177 7.43 8.11 -3.20
CA THR A 177 7.34 9.54 -2.90
C THR A 177 7.19 10.36 -4.17
N ILE A 178 7.94 10.03 -5.23
CA ILE A 178 7.80 10.64 -6.55
C ILE A 178 6.41 10.36 -7.14
N ALA A 179 5.94 9.11 -7.08
CA ALA A 179 4.65 8.70 -7.61
C ALA A 179 3.48 9.46 -6.96
N THR A 180 3.50 9.65 -5.64
CA THR A 180 2.45 10.41 -4.92
C THR A 180 2.34 11.87 -5.36
N ARG A 181 3.38 12.43 -5.98
CA ARG A 181 3.38 13.80 -6.52
C ARG A 181 2.81 13.89 -7.93
N HIS A 182 2.90 12.82 -8.72
CA HIS A 182 2.58 12.83 -10.15
C HIS A 182 1.28 12.11 -10.52
N LEU A 183 0.89 11.08 -9.77
CA LEU A 183 -0.36 10.34 -9.99
C LEU A 183 -1.46 10.86 -9.09
N GLN A 184 -2.73 10.68 -9.44
CA GLN A 184 -3.90 10.91 -8.57
C GLN A 184 -4.01 9.85 -7.46
N ALA A 185 -4.77 10.12 -6.38
CA ALA A 185 -4.81 9.20 -5.24
C ALA A 185 -5.47 7.87 -5.65
N SER A 186 -6.51 7.94 -6.48
CA SER A 186 -7.17 6.79 -7.10
C SER A 186 -6.24 6.01 -8.02
N GLU A 187 -5.45 6.71 -8.84
CA GLU A 187 -4.48 6.08 -9.76
C GLU A 187 -3.41 5.33 -8.99
N PHE A 188 -2.85 5.97 -7.96
CA PHE A 188 -1.87 5.35 -7.08
C PHE A 188 -2.45 4.11 -6.38
N ALA A 189 -3.69 4.19 -5.89
CA ALA A 189 -4.36 3.05 -5.27
C ALA A 189 -4.51 1.88 -6.25
N CYS A 190 -4.98 2.12 -7.47
CA CYS A 190 -5.07 1.10 -8.52
C CYS A 190 -3.71 0.44 -8.81
N VAL A 191 -2.63 1.23 -8.86
CA VAL A 191 -1.26 0.69 -9.03
C VAL A 191 -0.82 -0.13 -7.81
N SER A 192 -1.13 0.30 -6.58
CA SER A 192 -0.83 -0.48 -5.37
C SER A 192 -1.53 -1.84 -5.37
N TYR A 193 -2.76 -1.93 -5.86
CA TYR A 193 -3.48 -3.21 -5.93
C TYR A 193 -2.89 -4.21 -6.93
N TRP A 194 -2.13 -3.74 -7.92
CA TRP A 194 -1.40 -4.63 -8.83
C TRP A 194 -0.45 -5.56 -8.09
N GLU A 195 0.16 -5.07 -7.00
CA GLU A 195 1.05 -5.86 -6.16
C GLU A 195 0.33 -7.08 -5.53
N CYS A 196 -0.96 -6.97 -5.20
CA CYS A 196 -1.77 -8.12 -4.75
C CYS A 196 -1.83 -9.24 -5.79
N VAL A 197 -2.01 -8.88 -7.07
CA VAL A 197 -2.08 -9.85 -8.18
C VAL A 197 -0.74 -10.56 -8.32
N VAL A 198 0.35 -9.79 -8.30
CA VAL A 198 1.72 -10.31 -8.37
C VAL A 198 2.01 -11.23 -7.18
N ALA A 199 1.57 -10.88 -5.96
CA ALA A 199 1.73 -11.69 -4.77
C ALA A 199 1.02 -13.05 -4.91
N VAL A 200 -0.22 -13.08 -5.42
CA VAL A 200 -0.94 -14.34 -5.67
C VAL A 200 -0.25 -15.20 -6.73
N LEU A 201 0.27 -14.58 -7.79
CA LEU A 201 1.04 -15.31 -8.82
C LEU A 201 2.31 -15.92 -8.23
N PHE A 202 3.03 -15.20 -7.38
CA PHE A 202 4.20 -15.74 -6.67
C PHE A 202 3.82 -16.84 -5.67
N GLY A 203 2.71 -16.70 -4.95
CA GLY A 203 2.15 -17.75 -4.09
C GLY A 203 1.90 -19.05 -4.86
N TYR A 204 1.31 -18.94 -6.06
CA TYR A 204 1.08 -20.08 -6.93
C TYR A 204 2.38 -20.67 -7.51
N PHE A 205 3.26 -19.86 -8.09
CA PHE A 205 4.45 -20.36 -8.80
C PHE A 205 5.60 -20.79 -7.88
N ILE A 206 5.85 -20.06 -6.80
CA ILE A 206 6.99 -20.32 -5.89
C ILE A 206 6.55 -21.22 -4.74
N PHE A 207 5.41 -20.89 -4.11
CA PHE A 207 4.95 -21.57 -2.90
C PHE A 207 3.99 -22.74 -3.18
N SER A 208 3.62 -22.96 -4.45
CA SER A 208 2.68 -24.00 -4.88
C SER A 208 1.34 -23.94 -4.11
N GLU A 209 0.92 -22.73 -3.71
CA GLU A 209 -0.37 -22.54 -3.05
C GLU A 209 -1.53 -22.73 -4.04
N PRO A 210 -2.59 -23.46 -3.67
CA PRO A 210 -3.71 -23.70 -4.56
C PRO A 210 -4.45 -22.39 -4.86
N LEU A 211 -4.46 -22.01 -6.15
CA LEU A 211 -5.19 -20.85 -6.62
C LEU A 211 -6.70 -21.14 -6.54
N SER A 212 -7.40 -20.44 -5.65
CA SER A 212 -8.85 -20.57 -5.55
C SER A 212 -9.57 -19.82 -6.68
N LEU A 213 -10.73 -20.31 -7.12
CA LEU A 213 -11.54 -19.64 -8.15
C LEU A 213 -11.87 -18.16 -7.80
N PRO A 214 -12.20 -17.81 -6.54
CA PRO A 214 -12.40 -16.41 -6.15
C PRO A 214 -11.14 -15.56 -6.32
N GLN A 215 -9.96 -16.09 -5.98
CA GLN A 215 -8.69 -15.40 -6.17
C GLN A 215 -8.38 -15.12 -7.64
N ALA A 216 -8.68 -16.08 -8.53
CA ALA A 216 -8.51 -15.90 -9.97
C ALA A 216 -9.44 -14.80 -10.52
N ILE A 217 -10.72 -14.83 -10.14
CA ILE A 217 -11.70 -13.79 -10.54
C ILE A 217 -11.29 -12.44 -9.98
N GLY A 218 -10.88 -12.40 -8.70
CA GLY A 218 -10.43 -11.18 -8.04
C GLY A 218 -9.21 -10.58 -8.71
N GLY A 219 -8.21 -11.41 -9.04
CA GLY A 219 -7.02 -11.00 -9.77
C GLY A 219 -7.37 -10.44 -11.15
N ALA A 220 -8.26 -11.09 -11.90
CA ALA A 220 -8.74 -10.58 -13.19
C ALA A 220 -9.44 -9.22 -13.05
N LEU A 221 -10.25 -9.04 -12.00
CA LEU A 221 -10.96 -7.79 -11.73
C LEU A 221 -10.00 -6.64 -11.39
N ILE A 222 -8.94 -6.92 -10.62
CA ILE A 222 -7.87 -5.95 -10.35
C ILE A 222 -7.13 -5.59 -11.64
N ILE A 223 -6.79 -6.57 -12.48
CA ILE A 223 -6.10 -6.32 -13.76
C ILE A 223 -6.96 -5.43 -14.66
N VAL A 224 -8.22 -5.80 -14.88
CA VAL A 224 -9.13 -5.05 -15.76
C VAL A 224 -9.39 -3.65 -15.19
N GLY A 225 -9.67 -3.55 -13.89
CA GLY A 225 -9.89 -2.28 -13.23
C GLY A 225 -8.66 -1.37 -13.30
N GLY A 226 -7.50 -1.87 -12.90
CA GLY A 226 -6.24 -1.11 -12.91
C GLY A 226 -5.81 -0.68 -14.32
N VAL A 227 -5.88 -1.58 -15.31
CA VAL A 227 -5.55 -1.24 -16.70
C VAL A 227 -6.54 -0.22 -17.27
N SER A 228 -7.84 -0.37 -16.99
CA SER A 228 -8.83 0.60 -17.45
C SER A 228 -8.54 1.99 -16.90
N GLU A 229 -8.18 2.08 -15.62
CA GLU A 229 -7.89 3.33 -14.93
C GLU A 229 -6.65 4.02 -15.50
N VAL A 230 -5.56 3.26 -15.70
CA VAL A 230 -4.32 3.76 -16.31
C VAL A 230 -4.54 4.22 -17.75
N LEU A 231 -5.28 3.45 -18.56
CA LEU A 231 -5.61 3.85 -19.94
C LEU A 231 -6.44 5.14 -19.95
N PHE A 232 -7.45 5.26 -19.09
CA PHE A 232 -8.25 6.47 -18.99
C PHE A 232 -7.41 7.66 -18.54
N SER A 233 -6.52 7.49 -17.56
CA SER A 233 -5.58 8.53 -17.12
C SER A 233 -4.70 9.03 -18.26
N ILE A 234 -4.10 8.12 -19.04
CA ILE A 234 -3.22 8.46 -20.17
C ILE A 234 -3.99 9.20 -21.27
N VAL A 235 -5.19 8.73 -21.63
CA VAL A 235 -6.03 9.36 -22.66
C VAL A 235 -6.43 10.77 -22.25
N LEU A 236 -6.78 10.96 -20.96
CA LEU A 236 -7.17 12.25 -20.41
C LEU A 236 -5.99 13.23 -20.33
N ASN A 237 -4.80 12.74 -20.00
CA ASN A 237 -3.61 13.57 -19.98
C ASN A 237 -3.21 14.03 -21.40
N LYS A 238 -3.39 13.15 -22.40
CA LYS A 238 -3.23 13.51 -23.83
C LYS A 238 -4.23 14.57 -24.29
N SER A 239 -5.48 14.54 -23.83
CA SER A 239 -6.46 15.58 -24.20
C SER A 239 -6.09 16.96 -23.66
N HIS A 240 -5.57 17.06 -22.44
CA HIS A 240 -5.13 18.34 -21.86
C HIS A 240 -3.88 18.93 -22.55
N VAL A 241 -2.95 18.09 -23.01
CA VAL A 241 -1.77 18.55 -23.78
C VAL A 241 -2.17 19.05 -25.18
N LYS A 242 -3.17 18.42 -25.81
CA LYS A 242 -3.63 18.80 -27.16
C LYS A 242 -4.41 20.12 -27.17
N GLU A 243 -5.05 20.48 -26.07
CA GLU A 243 -5.81 21.73 -25.91
C GLU A 243 -4.92 22.95 -25.57
N ASN A 244 -3.74 22.71 -24.97
CA ASN A 244 -2.75 23.75 -24.61
C ASN A 244 -1.58 23.87 -25.60
N SER A 245 -1.67 23.24 -26.77
CA SER A 245 -0.67 23.40 -27.83
C SER A 245 -0.96 24.71 -28.58
N PRO A 246 -0.06 25.73 -28.60
CA PRO A 246 -0.25 26.88 -29.46
C PRO A 246 -0.17 26.42 -30.92
N GLY A 247 -1.27 26.59 -31.64
CA GLY A 247 -1.35 26.39 -33.09
C GLY A 247 -0.57 27.45 -33.85
#